data_AF-A0A523TGC2-F1
#
_entry.id   AF-A0A523TGC2-F1
#
_cell.length_a   1.000
_cell.length_b   1.000
_cell.length_c   1.000
_cell.angle_alpha   90.00
_cell.angle_beta   90.00
_cell.angle_gamma   90.00
#
_symmetry.space_group_name_H-M   'P 1'
#
loop_
_entity.id
_entity.type
_entity.pdbx_description
1 polymer ?
#
loop_
_entity_poly.entity_id
_entity_poly.type
_entity_poly.pdbx_seq_one_letter_code
_entity_poly.pdbx_strand_id
1 'polypeptide(L)'
;MDSVFLMNLKDIQPSQLYISKKKLAKIQETFDPNDKESLEIIPVKKLGTDFVYSDGHTRAYVAHLLGWQEVRVEWETEDLDWEMYEVCVDWCKQAGISTIADLSSRVISHKDYEILWYERCNQLKIQMEEKRSKTIIK
;
A
#
# COMPACT_ATOMS: atom_id res chain seq x y z
N MET A 1 7.95 -6.88 20.92
CA MET A 1 9.37 -6.95 20.49
C MET A 1 9.41 -6.11 19.25
N ASP A 2 9.82 -4.85 19.41
CA ASP A 2 9.65 -3.81 18.40
C ASP A 2 10.56 -4.12 17.23
N SER A 3 10.07 -4.89 16.26
CA SER A 3 10.82 -5.23 15.07
C SER A 3 10.62 -4.14 14.03
N VAL A 4 10.97 -2.90 14.38
CA VAL A 4 11.10 -1.83 13.41
C VAL A 4 12.48 -1.98 12.76
N PHE A 5 12.51 -2.01 11.43
CA PHE A 5 13.75 -2.11 10.66
C PHE A 5 13.66 -1.23 9.41
N LEU A 6 14.78 -1.05 8.71
CA LEU A 6 14.82 -0.29 7.47
C LEU A 6 14.69 -1.23 6.26
N MET A 7 13.94 -0.79 5.26
CA MET A 7 13.83 -1.48 3.98
C MET A 7 13.85 -0.46 2.85
N ASN A 8 14.48 -0.83 1.73
CA ASN A 8 14.55 0.03 0.56
C ASN A 8 13.16 0.17 -0.07
N LEU A 9 12.78 1.40 -0.43
CA LEU A 9 11.51 1.67 -1.11
C LEU A 9 11.36 0.92 -2.44
N LYS A 10 12.47 0.54 -3.07
CA LYS A 10 12.49 -0.24 -4.33
C LYS A 10 12.28 -1.74 -4.11
N ASP A 11 12.47 -2.22 -2.89
CA ASP A 11 12.36 -3.65 -2.54
C ASP A 11 10.96 -4.01 -2.02
N ILE A 12 10.05 -3.03 -1.95
CA ILE A 12 8.68 -3.22 -1.46
C ILE A 12 7.68 -3.01 -2.60
N GLN A 13 6.94 -4.06 -2.91
CA GLN A 13 5.90 -4.09 -3.94
C GLN A 13 4.64 -3.34 -3.47
N PRO A 14 4.15 -2.35 -4.24
CA PRO A 14 2.84 -1.76 -4.02
C PRO A 14 1.69 -2.76 -4.19
N SER A 15 0.69 -2.59 -3.34
CA SER A 15 -0.62 -3.25 -3.37
C SER A 15 -1.75 -2.24 -3.60
N GLN A 16 -1.42 -0.98 -3.94
CA GLN A 16 -2.38 0.11 -4.16
C GLN A 16 -2.08 0.80 -5.50
N LEU A 17 -3.12 1.00 -6.32
CA LEU A 17 -2.98 1.56 -7.68
C LEU A 17 -2.84 3.08 -7.74
N TYR A 18 -3.28 3.80 -6.71
CA TYR A 18 -3.41 5.27 -6.75
C TYR A 18 -3.03 5.91 -5.43
N ILE A 19 -2.66 7.19 -5.44
CA ILE A 19 -2.49 8.00 -4.23
C ILE A 19 -3.56 9.10 -4.22
N SER A 20 -4.24 9.28 -3.09
CA SER A 20 -5.17 10.40 -2.90
C SER A 20 -4.41 11.69 -2.63
N LYS A 21 -4.63 12.73 -3.44
CA LYS A 21 -4.09 14.09 -3.21
C LYS A 21 -4.40 14.62 -1.81
N LYS A 22 -5.61 14.36 -1.30
CA LYS A 22 -6.03 14.80 0.04
C LYS A 22 -5.22 14.11 1.14
N LYS A 23 -5.02 12.79 1.02
CA LYS A 23 -4.20 12.04 1.98
C LYS A 23 -2.74 12.48 1.91
N LEU A 24 -2.22 12.66 0.70
CA LEU A 24 -0.85 13.13 0.48
C LEU A 24 -0.60 14.49 1.14
N ALA A 25 -1.46 15.48 0.87
CA ALA A 25 -1.36 16.80 1.50
C ALA A 25 -1.42 16.70 3.03
N LYS A 26 -2.32 15.86 3.57
CA LYS A 26 -2.45 15.69 5.02
C LYS A 26 -1.16 15.17 5.66
N ILE A 27 -0.51 14.17 5.07
CA ILE A 27 0.78 13.68 5.57
C ILE A 27 1.83 14.78 5.48
N GLN A 28 1.91 15.48 4.34
CA GLN A 28 2.89 16.54 4.11
C GLN A 28 2.77 17.72 5.08
N GLU A 29 1.57 17.99 5.59
CA GLU A 29 1.32 19.03 6.60
C GLU A 29 1.70 18.62 8.03
N THR A 30 1.73 17.32 8.33
CA THR A 30 1.85 16.81 9.71
C THR A 30 3.22 16.27 10.08
N PHE A 31 4.03 15.85 9.11
CA PHE A 31 5.34 15.29 9.36
C PHE A 31 6.46 16.35 9.24
N ASP A 32 7.57 16.15 9.94
CA ASP A 32 8.77 16.99 9.81
C ASP A 32 9.71 16.39 8.75
N PRO A 33 9.96 17.07 7.62
CA PRO A 33 10.84 16.57 6.56
C PRO A 33 12.29 16.33 7.00
N ASN A 34 12.72 16.96 8.09
CA ASN A 34 14.08 16.82 8.63
C ASN A 34 14.20 15.71 9.68
N ASP A 35 13.08 15.14 10.11
CA ASP A 35 13.04 14.06 11.08
C ASP A 35 12.39 12.81 10.48
N LYS A 36 13.21 11.81 10.17
CA LYS A 36 12.73 10.50 9.68
C LYS A 36 11.82 9.79 10.68
N GLU A 37 11.96 10.10 11.97
CA GLU A 37 11.14 9.51 13.02
C GLU A 37 9.71 10.08 13.02
N SER A 38 9.50 11.25 12.40
CA SER A 38 8.18 11.89 12.29
C SER A 38 7.24 11.20 11.28
N LEU A 39 7.79 10.45 10.31
CA LEU A 39 7.00 9.68 9.37
C LEU A 39 6.69 8.32 9.99
N GLU A 40 5.42 8.08 10.34
CA GLU A 40 4.98 6.84 10.97
C GLU A 40 5.47 5.56 10.25
N ILE A 41 5.68 4.51 11.03
CA ILE A 41 6.17 3.20 10.58
C ILE A 41 5.18 2.60 9.56
N ILE A 42 5.75 2.00 8.51
CA ILE A 42 4.99 1.42 7.39
C ILE A 42 4.91 -0.10 7.57
N PRO A 43 3.70 -0.68 7.69
CA PRO A 43 3.57 -2.12 7.86
C PRO A 43 3.79 -2.85 6.53
N VAL A 44 4.53 -3.96 6.60
CA VAL A 44 4.86 -4.81 5.45
C VAL A 44 4.56 -6.28 5.72
N LYS A 45 4.19 -7.01 4.67
CA LYS A 45 3.99 -8.47 4.70
C LYS A 45 4.87 -9.12 3.65
N LYS A 46 5.40 -10.31 3.96
CA LYS A 46 5.97 -11.19 2.93
C LYS A 46 4.86 -12.04 2.30
N LEU A 47 4.60 -11.86 1.01
CA LEU A 47 3.67 -12.67 0.23
C LEU A 47 4.44 -13.36 -0.90
N GLY A 48 4.53 -14.69 -0.82
CA GLY A 48 5.41 -15.47 -1.68
C GLY A 48 6.87 -14.99 -1.56
N THR A 49 7.40 -14.45 -2.66
CA THR A 49 8.76 -13.90 -2.74
C THR A 49 8.86 -12.40 -2.50
N ASP A 50 7.74 -11.68 -2.55
CA ASP A 50 7.72 -10.22 -2.46
C ASP A 50 7.52 -9.74 -1.03
N PHE A 51 8.13 -8.61 -0.71
CA PHE A 51 7.70 -7.78 0.42
C PHE A 51 6.66 -6.79 -0.10
N VAL A 52 5.52 -6.69 0.59
CA VAL A 52 4.35 -5.95 0.13
C VAL A 52 3.94 -4.96 1.21
N TYR A 53 3.63 -3.73 0.81
CA TYR A 53 2.96 -2.77 1.69
C TYR A 53 1.56 -3.30 2.07
N SER A 54 1.30 -3.58 3.34
CA SER A 54 -0.09 -3.84 3.79
C SER A 54 -0.84 -2.52 3.93
N ASP A 55 -0.16 -1.46 4.37
CA ASP A 55 -0.64 -0.08 4.38
C ASP A 55 0.54 0.88 4.16
N GLY A 56 0.30 2.18 4.18
CA GLY A 56 1.34 3.19 4.26
C GLY A 56 1.86 3.67 2.92
N HIS A 57 1.24 3.33 1.78
CA HIS A 57 1.69 3.77 0.45
C HIS A 57 1.80 5.29 0.33
N THR A 58 0.91 6.06 0.99
CA THR A 58 1.02 7.53 0.98
C THR A 58 2.26 8.01 1.75
N ARG A 59 2.59 7.38 2.87
CA ARG A 59 3.80 7.66 3.68
C ARG A 59 5.06 7.29 2.90
N ALA A 60 5.08 6.09 2.29
CA ALA A 60 6.16 5.64 1.41
C ALA A 60 6.36 6.59 0.21
N TYR A 61 5.26 7.07 -0.38
CA TYR A 61 5.32 8.00 -1.50
C TYR A 61 5.86 9.37 -1.09
N VAL A 62 5.52 9.87 0.11
CA VAL A 62 6.14 11.09 0.67
C VAL A 62 7.64 10.90 0.85
N ALA A 63 8.09 9.78 1.44
CA ALA A 63 9.52 9.47 1.56
C ALA A 63 10.23 9.45 0.20
N HIS A 64 9.59 8.87 -0.82
CA HIS A 64 10.09 8.90 -2.19
C HIS A 64 10.24 10.33 -2.75
N LEU A 65 9.23 11.20 -2.54
CA LEU A 65 9.28 12.60 -2.99
C LEU A 65 10.41 13.40 -2.32
N LEU A 66 10.81 13.03 -1.10
CA LEU A 66 11.95 13.62 -0.39
C LEU A 66 13.30 13.04 -0.82
N GLY A 67 13.31 12.08 -1.76
CA GLY A 67 14.51 11.41 -2.23
C GLY A 67 15.06 10.35 -1.27
N TRP A 68 14.30 9.96 -0.23
CA TRP A 68 14.73 8.90 0.67
C TRP A 68 14.80 7.57 -0.08
N GLN A 69 15.80 6.76 0.26
CA GLN A 69 15.96 5.41 -0.32
C GLN A 69 15.29 4.34 0.54
N GLU A 70 15.19 4.57 1.85
CA GLU A 70 14.72 3.59 2.83
C GLU A 70 13.69 4.23 3.77
N VAL A 71 12.81 3.38 4.30
CA VAL A 71 11.79 3.75 5.29
C VAL A 71 11.80 2.77 6.45
N ARG A 72 11.29 3.23 7.60
CA ARG A 72 11.04 2.38 8.76
C ARG A 72 9.81 1.53 8.51
N VAL A 73 9.97 0.23 8.63
CA VAL A 73 8.93 -0.75 8.44
C VAL A 73 8.81 -1.68 9.63
N GLU A 74 7.66 -2.31 9.76
CA GLU A 74 7.41 -3.39 10.71
C GLU A 74 6.63 -4.52 10.03
N TRP A 75 6.70 -5.73 10.58
CA TRP A 75 5.92 -6.84 10.06
C TRP A 75 4.43 -6.67 10.40
N GLU A 76 3.57 -6.82 9.39
CA GLU A 76 2.13 -6.84 9.59
C GLU A 76 1.72 -8.07 10.42
N THR A 77 1.08 -7.78 11.54
CA THR A 77 0.67 -8.80 12.54
C THR A 77 -0.83 -9.05 12.53
N GLU A 78 -1.62 -8.16 11.94
CA GLU A 78 -3.05 -8.38 11.77
C GLU A 78 -3.33 -9.51 10.77
N ASP A 79 -4.39 -10.28 11.01
CA ASP A 79 -4.85 -11.31 10.06
C ASP A 79 -5.77 -10.67 9.02
N LEU A 80 -5.14 -10.16 7.96
CA LEU A 80 -5.82 -9.54 6.83
C LEU A 80 -6.18 -10.58 5.77
N ASP A 81 -7.06 -10.22 4.83
CA ASP A 81 -7.40 -11.09 3.69
C ASP A 81 -6.23 -11.15 2.68
N TRP A 82 -5.26 -12.04 2.94
CA TRP A 82 -4.03 -12.12 2.15
C TRP A 82 -4.27 -12.51 0.69
N GLU A 83 -5.29 -13.33 0.40
CA GLU A 83 -5.69 -13.65 -0.96
C GLU A 83 -6.15 -12.38 -1.71
N MET A 84 -6.84 -11.46 -1.03
CA MET A 84 -7.24 -10.17 -1.60
C MET A 84 -6.00 -9.29 -1.87
N TYR A 85 -5.03 -9.29 -0.97
CA TYR A 85 -3.76 -8.56 -1.17
C TYR A 85 -2.97 -9.10 -2.36
N GLU A 86 -2.93 -10.42 -2.58
CA GLU A 86 -2.31 -11.01 -3.77
C GLU A 86 -2.95 -10.49 -5.06
N VAL A 87 -4.28 -10.40 -5.12
CA VAL A 87 -5.00 -9.82 -6.27
C VAL A 87 -4.65 -8.32 -6.44
N CYS A 88 -4.56 -7.56 -5.36
CA CYS A 88 -4.17 -6.16 -5.39
C CYS A 88 -2.73 -5.96 -5.90
N VAL A 89 -1.80 -6.83 -5.50
CA VAL A 89 -0.42 -6.87 -6.01
C VAL A 89 -0.40 -7.20 -7.50
N ASP A 90 -1.18 -8.18 -7.93
CA ASP A 90 -1.28 -8.54 -9.35
C ASP A 90 -1.82 -7.39 -10.20
N TRP A 91 -2.81 -6.63 -9.71
CA TRP A 91 -3.27 -5.41 -10.37
C TRP A 91 -2.15 -4.39 -10.51
N CYS A 92 -1.32 -4.20 -9.48
CA CYS A 92 -0.18 -3.29 -9.54
C CYS A 92 0.83 -3.74 -10.60
N LYS A 93 1.24 -5.02 -10.59
CA LYS A 93 2.17 -5.58 -11.56
C LYS A 93 1.65 -5.47 -13.00
N GLN A 94 0.37 -5.80 -13.24
CA GLN A 94 -0.27 -5.66 -14.55
C GLN A 94 -0.34 -4.20 -15.02
N ALA A 95 -0.44 -3.25 -14.09
CA ALA A 95 -0.43 -1.82 -14.36
C ALA A 95 0.99 -1.22 -14.49
N GLY A 96 2.04 -2.05 -14.44
CA GLY A 96 3.44 -1.62 -14.47
C GLY A 96 3.92 -0.94 -13.19
N ILE A 97 3.28 -1.19 -12.06
CA ILE A 97 3.61 -0.64 -10.74
C ILE A 97 4.39 -1.69 -9.96
N SER A 98 5.70 -1.52 -9.91
CA SER A 98 6.64 -2.42 -9.23
C SER A 98 7.25 -1.78 -7.98
N THR A 99 7.32 -0.45 -7.94
CA THR A 99 7.87 0.33 -6.84
C THR A 99 6.96 1.51 -6.51
N ILE A 100 7.16 2.13 -5.34
CA ILE A 100 6.38 3.31 -4.96
C ILE A 100 6.56 4.49 -5.92
N ALA A 101 7.69 4.57 -6.64
CA ALA A 101 7.97 5.62 -7.63
C ALA A 101 7.02 5.56 -8.85
N ASP A 102 6.54 4.37 -9.19
CA ASP A 102 5.63 4.14 -10.32
C ASP A 102 4.23 4.75 -10.08
N LEU A 103 3.94 5.17 -8.84
CA LEU A 103 2.71 5.91 -8.49
C LEU A 103 2.79 7.40 -8.80
N SER A 104 3.91 7.92 -9.30
CA SER A 104 4.10 9.36 -9.56
C SER A 104 3.08 9.98 -10.50
N SER A 105 2.65 9.23 -11.52
CA SER A 105 1.59 9.64 -12.47
C SER A 105 0.18 9.26 -12.01
N ARG A 106 0.04 8.68 -10.81
CA ARG A 106 -1.20 8.06 -10.28
C ARG A 106 -1.70 8.76 -9.02
N VAL A 107 -1.30 10.02 -8.82
CA VAL A 107 -1.77 10.90 -7.75
C VAL A 107 -3.03 11.63 -8.20
N ILE A 108 -4.19 11.21 -7.69
CA ILE A 108 -5.52 11.61 -8.18
C ILE A 108 -6.34 12.38 -7.14
N SER A 109 -7.47 12.97 -7.56
CA SER A 109 -8.37 13.63 -6.62
C SER A 109 -8.90 12.63 -5.59
N HIS A 110 -9.30 13.11 -4.40
CA HIS A 110 -9.83 12.20 -3.40
C HIS A 110 -11.10 11.48 -3.86
N LYS A 111 -11.97 12.18 -4.58
CA LYS A 111 -13.20 11.62 -5.17
C LYS A 111 -12.87 10.51 -6.16
N ASP A 112 -11.90 10.73 -7.04
CA ASP A 112 -11.49 9.69 -7.99
C ASP A 112 -10.84 8.52 -7.27
N TYR A 113 -10.10 8.76 -6.18
CA TYR A 113 -9.51 7.70 -5.37
C TYR A 113 -10.57 6.84 -4.66
N GLU A 114 -11.65 7.44 -4.15
CA GLU A 114 -12.77 6.68 -3.58
C GLU A 114 -13.36 5.72 -4.61
N ILE A 115 -13.56 6.18 -5.85
CA ILE A 115 -14.14 5.37 -6.92
C ILE A 115 -13.12 4.34 -7.46
N LEU A 116 -11.98 4.80 -7.93
CA LEU A 116 -10.99 3.97 -8.65
C LEU A 116 -10.24 3.00 -7.73
N TRP A 117 -10.20 3.28 -6.42
CA TRP A 117 -9.55 2.43 -5.44
C TRP A 117 -10.51 1.82 -4.42
N TYR A 118 -11.22 2.62 -3.61
CA TYR A 118 -12.04 2.05 -2.54
C TYR A 118 -13.21 1.22 -3.07
N GLU A 119 -13.98 1.72 -4.03
CA GLU A 119 -15.08 0.95 -4.60
C GLU A 119 -14.57 -0.32 -5.30
N ARG A 120 -13.42 -0.23 -5.99
CA ARG A 120 -12.78 -1.40 -6.61
C ARG A 120 -12.40 -2.47 -5.59
N CYS A 121 -11.76 -2.08 -4.48
CA CYS A 121 -11.44 -3.01 -3.39
C CYS A 121 -12.69 -3.59 -2.74
N ASN A 122 -13.74 -2.79 -2.55
CA ASN A 122 -15.01 -3.26 -2.00
C ASN A 122 -15.70 -4.28 -2.92
N GLN A 123 -15.69 -4.05 -4.23
CA GLN A 123 -16.22 -4.99 -5.21
C GLN A 123 -15.45 -6.31 -5.20
N LEU A 124 -14.11 -6.26 -5.12
CA LEU A 124 -13.29 -7.47 -5.00
C LEU A 124 -13.64 -8.26 -3.74
N LYS A 125 -13.76 -7.59 -2.59
CA LYS A 125 -14.14 -8.21 -1.33
C LYS A 125 -15.47 -8.97 -1.46
N ILE A 126 -16.51 -8.32 -1.99
CA ILE A 126 -17.83 -8.94 -2.22
C ILE A 126 -17.71 -10.17 -3.13
N GLN A 127 -17.00 -10.06 -4.26
CA GLN A 127 -16.82 -11.16 -5.20
C GLN A 127 -16.11 -12.36 -4.57
N MET A 128 -15.09 -12.11 -3.75
CA MET A 128 -14.34 -13.16 -3.05
C MET A 128 -15.17 -13.84 -1.97
N GLU A 129 -15.93 -13.07 -1.17
CA GLU A 129 -16.87 -13.60 -0.19
C GLU A 129 -17.93 -14.50 -0.84
N GLU A 130 -18.55 -14.05 -1.94
CA GLU A 130 -19.52 -14.87 -2.69
C GLU A 130 -18.91 -16.17 -3.23
N LYS A 131 -17.67 -16.12 -3.74
CA LYS A 131 -16.96 -17.29 -4.27
C LYS A 131 -16.66 -18.29 -3.15
N ARG A 132 -16.22 -17.81 -1.98
CA ARG A 132 -15.97 -18.64 -0.79
C ARG A 132 -17.26 -19.30 -0.30
N SER A 133 -18.37 -18.55 -0.22
CA SER A 133 -19.67 -19.11 0.16
C SER A 133 -20.16 -20.20 -0.80
N LYS A 134 -20.00 -20.02 -2.11
CA LYS A 134 -20.38 -21.04 -3.11
C LYS A 134 -19.51 -22.30 -3.07
N THR A 135 -18.27 -22.17 -2.62
CA THR A 135 -17.34 -23.30 -2.49
C THR A 135 -17.66 -24.15 -1.26
N ILE A 136 -18.17 -23.55 -0.18
CA ILE A 136 -18.56 -24.26 1.06
C ILE A 136 -19.84 -25.09 0.88
N ILE A 137 -20.70 -24.73 -0.08
CA ILE A 137 -22.00 -25.39 -0.31
C ILE A 137 -21.90 -26.56 -1.32
N LYS A 138 -20.72 -26.80 -1.91
CA LYS A 138 -20.46 -27.94 -2.81
C LYS A 138 -19.66 -29.02 -2.11
#